data_AF-A0A966Z6Z6-F1
#
_entry.id   AF-A0A966Z6Z6-F1
#
_cell.length_a   1.000
_cell.length_b   1.000
_cell.length_c   1.000
_cell.angle_alpha   90.00
_cell.angle_beta   90.00
_cell.angle_gamma   90.00
#
_symmetry.space_group_name_H-M   'P 1'
#
loop_
_entity.id
_entity.type
_entity.pdbx_description
1 polymer ?
#
loop_
_entity_poly.entity_id
_entity_poly.type
_entity_poly.pdbx_seq_one_letter_code
_entity_poly.pdbx_strand_id
1 'polypeptide(L)'
;MSRKSGIPATPSFEATPMVLAMVAALGFLFYAGFDNSAYPPLPKPAKASPTWYQDTLRELIQVNRDAERLYAAGEGDAAGTLVEKGEKLAAKVLSVPRPTLEATEAAADIDHLYGRMLAGNHNYGWARLQFQKNVVRWKYWKPQTPETERRLQQALAAIEDCDKRIDKKR
;
A
#
# COMPACT_ATOMS: atom_id res chain seq x y z
N MET A 1 26.34 44.53 -40.29
CA MET A 1 26.78 43.15 -40.62
C MET A 1 26.18 42.20 -39.58
N SER A 2 25.48 41.09 -39.87
CA SER A 2 25.94 39.78 -40.43
C SER A 2 27.16 39.20 -39.67
N ARG A 3 27.29 37.95 -39.17
CA ARG A 3 26.48 36.69 -38.99
C ARG A 3 27.07 35.95 -37.75
N LYS A 4 26.59 34.84 -37.14
CA LYS A 4 25.50 33.85 -37.32
C LYS A 4 25.10 33.31 -35.91
N SER A 5 23.98 32.61 -35.77
CA SER A 5 23.68 31.70 -34.64
C SER A 5 24.39 30.33 -34.75
N GLY A 6 24.61 29.64 -33.62
CA GLY A 6 25.16 28.28 -33.58
C GLY A 6 24.94 27.56 -32.25
N ILE A 7 23.98 26.64 -32.21
CA ILE A 7 23.75 25.69 -31.10
C ILE A 7 24.52 24.40 -31.42
N PRO A 8 25.30 23.82 -30.49
CA PRO A 8 25.89 22.48 -30.69
C PRO A 8 24.83 21.39 -30.52
N ALA A 9 24.83 20.42 -31.42
CA ALA A 9 23.81 19.38 -31.52
C ALA A 9 24.05 18.18 -30.58
N THR A 10 22.97 17.46 -30.28
CA THR A 10 22.97 16.14 -29.62
C THR A 10 23.55 15.05 -30.53
N PRO A 11 24.31 14.06 -29.99
CA PRO A 11 24.68 12.88 -30.76
C PRO A 11 23.49 11.92 -30.88
N SER A 12 22.99 11.75 -32.12
CA SER A 12 22.04 10.69 -32.47
C SER A 12 22.77 9.35 -32.56
N PHE A 13 22.24 8.30 -31.93
CA PHE A 13 22.75 6.94 -32.10
C PHE A 13 22.08 6.31 -33.33
N GLU A 14 22.85 6.08 -34.39
CA GLU A 14 22.33 5.53 -35.65
C GLU A 14 21.97 4.05 -35.54
N ALA A 15 20.80 3.67 -36.06
CA ALA A 15 20.41 2.27 -36.24
C ALA A 15 20.95 1.75 -37.58
N THR A 16 21.68 0.63 -37.56
CA THR A 16 22.28 0.03 -38.76
C THR A 16 21.34 -1.01 -39.40
N PRO A 17 20.99 -0.90 -40.70
CA PRO A 17 20.10 -1.86 -41.37
C PRO A 17 20.81 -2.75 -42.42
N MET A 18 20.78 -4.06 -42.23
CA MET A 18 21.05 -5.12 -43.23
C MET A 18 20.65 -6.46 -42.58
N VAL A 19 19.98 -7.44 -43.21
CA VAL A 19 19.85 -7.82 -44.64
C VAL A 19 18.43 -8.32 -44.97
N LEU A 20 17.99 -8.10 -46.23
CA LEU A 20 16.91 -8.78 -46.98
C LEU A 20 16.49 -10.17 -46.43
N ALA A 21 15.21 -10.43 -46.11
CA ALA A 21 14.06 -10.60 -47.01
C ALA A 21 14.04 -11.91 -47.82
N MET A 22 13.08 -12.79 -47.52
CA MET A 22 12.45 -13.69 -48.50
C MET A 22 10.97 -13.92 -48.15
N VAL A 23 10.15 -14.16 -49.17
CA VAL A 23 8.69 -13.94 -49.17
C VAL A 23 7.93 -15.20 -49.66
N ALA A 24 6.74 -15.40 -49.09
CA ALA A 24 5.62 -16.22 -49.60
C ALA A 24 5.75 -17.75 -49.75
N ALA A 25 5.07 -18.44 -48.82
CA ALA A 25 3.92 -19.31 -49.10
C ALA A 25 4.01 -20.45 -50.14
N LEU A 26 4.14 -21.67 -49.63
CA LEU A 26 3.48 -22.92 -50.06
C LEU A 26 3.18 -23.69 -48.75
N GLY A 27 2.06 -24.37 -48.52
CA GLY A 27 0.95 -24.69 -49.41
C GLY A 27 0.56 -26.16 -49.26
N PHE A 28 -0.28 -26.48 -48.26
CA PHE A 28 -0.87 -27.80 -47.96
C PHE A 28 0.05 -28.97 -47.57
N LEU A 29 -0.21 -29.55 -46.38
CA LEU A 29 -0.83 -30.88 -46.29
C LEU A 29 -1.48 -31.11 -44.91
N PHE A 30 -2.68 -31.69 -44.92
CA PHE A 30 -3.51 -31.99 -43.75
C PHE A 30 -3.01 -33.25 -43.03
N TYR A 31 -2.91 -33.23 -41.69
CA TYR A 31 -3.35 -34.38 -40.88
C TYR A 31 -3.78 -33.93 -39.47
N ALA A 32 -4.69 -34.68 -38.86
CA ALA A 32 -5.48 -34.22 -37.71
C ALA A 32 -4.72 -34.19 -36.38
N GLY A 33 -5.13 -33.25 -35.51
CA GLY A 33 -4.57 -33.04 -34.18
C GLY A 33 -5.44 -32.14 -33.28
N PHE A 34 -6.74 -32.42 -33.20
CA PHE A 34 -7.52 -31.94 -32.06
C PHE A 34 -7.02 -32.69 -30.82
N ASP A 35 -6.23 -32.03 -29.96
CA ASP A 35 -6.69 -31.59 -28.62
C ASP A 35 -5.53 -30.99 -27.83
N ASN A 36 -5.74 -29.77 -27.32
CA ASN A 36 -5.22 -29.25 -26.04
C ASN A 36 -5.68 -27.80 -25.90
N SER A 37 -6.98 -27.61 -25.64
CA SER A 37 -7.43 -26.40 -24.96
C SER A 37 -6.91 -26.44 -23.52
N ALA A 38 -5.64 -26.09 -23.33
CA ALA A 38 -5.00 -26.01 -22.03
C ALA A 38 -5.59 -24.83 -21.25
N TYR A 39 -6.75 -25.06 -20.62
CA TYR A 39 -7.33 -24.15 -19.65
C TYR A 39 -6.23 -23.80 -18.62
N PRO A 40 -6.03 -22.51 -18.30
CA PRO A 40 -5.08 -22.14 -17.27
C PRO A 40 -5.47 -22.88 -15.98
N PRO A 41 -4.51 -23.52 -15.27
CA PRO A 41 -4.84 -24.32 -14.11
C PRO A 41 -5.61 -23.47 -13.10
N LEU A 42 -6.76 -24.00 -12.65
CA LEU A 42 -7.66 -23.30 -11.74
C LEU A 42 -6.86 -22.72 -10.56
N PRO A 43 -7.10 -21.45 -10.18
CA PRO A 43 -6.37 -20.83 -9.08
C PRO A 43 -6.41 -21.74 -7.85
N LYS A 44 -5.23 -22.14 -7.35
CA LYS A 44 -5.13 -23.01 -6.16
C LYS A 44 -5.98 -22.40 -5.06
N PRO A 45 -6.87 -23.18 -4.39
CA PRO A 45 -7.77 -22.65 -3.39
C PRO A 45 -6.98 -21.88 -2.34
N ALA A 46 -7.46 -20.70 -1.98
CA ALA A 46 -6.81 -19.89 -0.96
C ALA A 46 -6.69 -20.71 0.33
N LYS A 47 -5.49 -20.75 0.93
CA LYS A 47 -5.31 -21.40 2.23
C LYS A 47 -6.32 -20.79 3.21
N ALA A 48 -7.09 -21.64 3.89
CA ALA A 48 -8.03 -21.20 4.90
C ALA A 48 -7.33 -20.32 5.94
N SER A 49 -7.98 -19.25 6.37
CA SER A 49 -7.44 -18.39 7.43
C SER A 49 -7.21 -19.20 8.71
N PRO A 50 -6.16 -18.91 9.48
CA PRO A 50 -5.94 -19.56 10.77
C PRO A 50 -7.15 -19.40 11.70
N THR A 51 -7.42 -20.40 12.54
CA THR A 51 -8.58 -20.40 13.46
C THR A 51 -8.61 -19.18 14.38
N TRP A 52 -7.46 -18.66 14.80
CA TRP A 52 -7.34 -17.46 15.64
C TRP A 52 -7.68 -16.14 14.92
N TYR A 53 -7.75 -16.13 13.58
CA TYR A 53 -7.75 -14.89 12.79
C TYR A 53 -8.97 -14.00 13.08
N GLN A 54 -10.17 -14.57 13.04
CA GLN A 54 -11.41 -13.82 13.21
C GLN A 54 -11.58 -13.29 14.64
N ASP A 55 -11.15 -14.05 15.65
CA ASP A 55 -11.23 -13.60 17.04
C ASP A 55 -10.19 -12.52 17.36
N THR A 56 -8.97 -12.65 16.82
CA THR A 56 -7.94 -11.59 16.93
C THR A 56 -8.37 -10.31 16.22
N LEU A 57 -9.04 -10.42 15.07
CA LEU A 57 -9.59 -9.28 14.34
C LEU A 57 -10.72 -8.60 15.13
N ARG A 58 -11.67 -9.37 15.67
CA ARG A 58 -12.75 -8.84 16.52
C ARG A 58 -12.20 -8.13 17.75
N GLU A 59 -11.16 -8.68 18.37
CA GLU A 59 -10.47 -8.04 19.49
C GLU A 59 -9.79 -6.73 19.09
N LEU A 60 -9.09 -6.68 17.95
CA LEU A 60 -8.47 -5.44 17.43
C LEU A 60 -9.52 -4.35 17.17
N ILE A 61 -10.64 -4.69 16.52
CA ILE A 61 -11.73 -3.74 16.24
C ILE A 61 -12.32 -3.17 17.54
N GLN A 62 -12.47 -4.01 18.57
CA GLN A 62 -12.93 -3.55 19.88
C GLN A 62 -11.90 -2.64 20.57
N VAL A 63 -10.62 -3.04 20.57
CA VAL A 63 -9.50 -2.26 21.10
C VAL A 63 -9.41 -0.88 20.43
N ASN A 64 -9.62 -0.78 19.11
CA ASN A 64 -9.65 0.50 18.40
C ASN A 64 -10.75 1.43 18.93
N ARG A 65 -11.98 0.91 19.08
CA ARG A 65 -13.13 1.69 19.57
C ARG A 65 -12.94 2.17 21.01
N ASP A 66 -12.41 1.30 21.86
CA ASP A 66 -12.14 1.63 23.26
C ASP A 66 -10.99 2.64 23.40
N ALA A 67 -9.90 2.48 22.62
CA ALA A 67 -8.77 3.41 22.61
C ALA A 67 -9.17 4.79 22.08
N GLU A 68 -9.96 4.85 21.00
CA GLU A 68 -10.48 6.12 20.46
C GLU A 68 -11.38 6.84 21.48
N ARG A 69 -12.25 6.10 22.18
CA ARG A 69 -13.11 6.67 23.23
C ARG A 69 -12.29 7.25 24.37
N LEU A 70 -11.29 6.53 24.88
CA LEU A 70 -10.41 7.01 25.94
C LEU A 70 -9.60 8.23 25.49
N TYR A 71 -9.06 8.21 24.28
CA TYR A 71 -8.32 9.36 23.74
C TYR A 71 -9.22 10.60 23.58
N ALA A 72 -10.44 10.43 23.09
CA ALA A 72 -11.43 11.51 22.99
C ALA A 72 -11.89 12.04 24.37
N ALA A 73 -11.85 11.21 25.42
CA ALA A 73 -12.11 11.61 26.81
C ALA A 73 -10.89 12.30 27.47
N GLY A 74 -9.73 12.34 26.82
CA GLY A 74 -8.49 12.89 27.38
C GLY A 74 -7.69 11.89 28.24
N GLU A 75 -8.11 10.62 28.31
CA GLU A 75 -7.46 9.56 29.09
C GLU A 75 -6.26 8.97 28.33
N GLY A 76 -5.24 9.80 28.11
CA GLY A 76 -4.08 9.50 27.25
C GLY A 76 -3.32 8.22 27.61
N ASP A 77 -3.07 7.96 28.89
CA ASP A 77 -2.32 6.78 29.35
C ASP A 77 -3.13 5.48 29.19
N ALA A 78 -4.44 5.55 29.44
CA ALA A 78 -5.37 4.43 29.26
C ALA A 78 -5.55 4.12 27.76
N ALA A 79 -5.70 5.14 26.92
CA ALA A 79 -5.67 5.00 25.47
C ALA A 79 -4.33 4.40 24.98
N GLY A 80 -3.21 4.83 25.56
CA GLY A 80 -1.86 4.33 25.21
C GLY A 80 -1.70 2.84 25.50
N THR A 81 -2.20 2.39 26.66
CA THR A 81 -2.24 0.97 27.03
C THR A 81 -3.01 0.12 26.01
N LEU A 82 -4.16 0.63 25.52
CA LEU A 82 -4.92 -0.05 24.48
C LEU A 82 -4.25 0.02 23.10
N VAL A 83 -3.57 1.12 22.77
CA VAL A 83 -2.76 1.24 21.54
C VAL A 83 -1.63 0.23 21.50
N GLU A 84 -0.88 0.03 22.58
CA GLU A 84 0.17 -1.00 22.65
C GLU A 84 -0.38 -2.42 22.46
N LYS A 85 -1.59 -2.69 22.97
CA LYS A 85 -2.30 -3.95 22.73
C LYS A 85 -2.73 -4.05 21.26
N GLY A 86 -3.27 -2.98 20.70
CA GLY A 86 -3.74 -2.90 19.33
C GLY A 86 -2.62 -3.11 18.30
N GLU A 87 -1.44 -2.50 18.48
CA GLU A 87 -0.26 -2.74 17.63
C GLU A 87 0.13 -4.23 17.57
N LYS A 88 0.11 -4.93 18.71
CA LYS A 88 0.42 -6.37 18.79
C LYS A 88 -0.63 -7.22 18.05
N LEU A 89 -1.91 -6.88 18.20
CA LEU A 89 -3.01 -7.54 17.49
C LEU A 89 -2.96 -7.26 15.98
N ALA A 90 -2.68 -6.01 15.59
CA ALA A 90 -2.51 -5.55 14.21
C ALA A 90 -1.35 -6.30 13.52
N ALA A 91 -0.18 -6.37 14.16
CA ALA A 91 0.95 -7.15 13.66
C ALA A 91 0.59 -8.64 13.46
N LYS A 92 -0.20 -9.22 14.38
CA LYS A 92 -0.66 -10.61 14.29
C LYS A 92 -1.64 -10.82 13.13
N VAL A 93 -2.69 -10.01 12.97
CA VAL A 93 -3.64 -10.17 11.85
C VAL A 93 -3.01 -9.87 10.49
N LEU A 94 -2.05 -8.95 10.42
CA LEU A 94 -1.30 -8.66 9.19
C LEU A 94 -0.22 -9.69 8.85
N SER A 95 0.09 -10.64 9.74
CA SER A 95 1.11 -11.68 9.48
C SER A 95 0.66 -12.77 8.49
N VAL A 96 -0.63 -12.81 8.11
CA VAL A 96 -1.13 -13.77 7.13
C VAL A 96 -0.79 -13.32 5.69
N PRO A 97 -0.56 -14.24 4.73
CA PRO A 97 -0.09 -13.87 3.38
C PRO A 97 -1.03 -12.96 2.56
N ARG A 98 -2.32 -12.89 2.94
CA ARG A 98 -3.37 -12.07 2.32
C ARG A 98 -4.36 -11.64 3.40
N PRO A 99 -4.10 -10.56 4.16
CA PRO A 99 -5.04 -10.06 5.15
C PRO A 99 -6.34 -9.59 4.46
N THR A 100 -7.45 -9.65 5.19
CA THR A 100 -8.74 -9.11 4.74
C THR A 100 -8.70 -7.58 4.71
N LEU A 101 -9.62 -6.96 3.95
CA LEU A 101 -9.79 -5.51 3.97
C LEU A 101 -10.06 -5.02 5.40
N GLU A 102 -11.00 -5.66 6.10
CA GLU A 102 -11.36 -5.33 7.49
C GLU A 102 -10.16 -5.39 8.47
N ALA A 103 -9.25 -6.37 8.34
CA ALA A 103 -8.04 -6.41 9.17
C ALA A 103 -7.03 -5.33 8.78
N THR A 104 -7.02 -4.95 7.52
CA THR A 104 -6.18 -3.87 6.98
C THR A 104 -6.70 -2.50 7.43
N GLU A 105 -8.02 -2.32 7.48
CA GLU A 105 -8.71 -1.16 8.06
C GLU A 105 -8.48 -1.08 9.57
N ALA A 106 -8.71 -2.16 10.32
CA ALA A 106 -8.52 -2.19 11.76
C ALA A 106 -7.07 -1.94 12.17
N ALA A 107 -6.09 -2.45 11.42
CA ALA A 107 -4.68 -2.10 11.63
C ALA A 107 -4.35 -0.66 11.22
N ALA A 108 -5.04 -0.09 10.24
CA ALA A 108 -4.86 1.30 9.85
C ALA A 108 -5.42 2.29 10.88
N ASP A 109 -6.54 1.94 11.50
CA ASP A 109 -7.21 2.75 12.51
C ASP A 109 -6.32 2.89 13.76
N ILE A 110 -5.70 1.80 14.24
CA ILE A 110 -4.78 1.87 15.40
C ILE A 110 -3.50 2.66 15.07
N ASP A 111 -2.91 2.44 13.89
CA ASP A 111 -1.77 3.23 13.41
C ASP A 111 -2.11 4.73 13.36
N HIS A 112 -3.33 5.08 12.92
CA HIS A 112 -3.77 6.46 12.80
C HIS A 112 -4.05 7.11 14.17
N LEU A 113 -4.68 6.39 15.11
CA LEU A 113 -4.85 6.84 16.49
C LEU A 113 -3.49 7.06 17.16
N TYR A 114 -2.57 6.10 17.06
CA TYR A 114 -1.24 6.23 17.68
C TYR A 114 -0.47 7.41 17.09
N GLY A 115 -0.53 7.59 15.77
CA GLY A 115 0.04 8.77 15.10
C GLY A 115 -0.50 10.09 15.64
N ARG A 116 -1.83 10.21 15.86
CA ARG A 116 -2.43 11.41 16.47
C ARG A 116 -2.00 11.63 17.92
N MET A 117 -1.95 10.57 18.74
CA MET A 117 -1.47 10.65 20.12
C MET A 117 -0.01 11.15 20.19
N LEU A 118 0.87 10.59 19.35
CA LEU A 118 2.26 11.01 19.23
C LEU A 118 2.38 12.47 18.78
N ALA A 119 1.57 12.90 17.80
CA ALA A 119 1.56 14.28 17.32
C ALA A 119 1.03 15.27 18.38
N GLY A 120 0.03 14.88 19.16
CA GLY A 120 -0.48 15.64 20.31
C GLY A 120 0.60 15.86 21.37
N ASN A 121 1.39 14.82 21.66
CA ASN A 121 2.54 14.88 22.55
C ASN A 121 3.82 15.45 21.87
N HIS A 122 3.68 16.16 20.74
CA HIS A 122 4.74 16.80 19.97
C HIS A 122 5.87 15.88 19.42
N ASN A 123 5.66 14.56 19.43
CA ASN A 123 6.57 13.51 18.95
C ASN A 123 6.43 13.30 17.43
N TYR A 124 6.54 14.38 16.65
CA TYR A 124 6.20 14.41 15.23
C TYR A 124 6.95 13.39 14.36
N GLY A 125 8.22 13.11 14.66
CA GLY A 125 8.99 12.08 13.94
C GLY A 125 8.40 10.67 14.10
N TRP A 126 7.97 10.33 15.33
CA TRP A 126 7.30 9.04 15.61
C TRP A 126 5.87 9.00 15.06
N ALA A 127 5.13 10.11 15.16
CA ALA A 127 3.78 10.23 14.58
C ALA A 127 3.80 9.97 13.06
N ARG A 128 4.75 10.59 12.36
CA ARG A 128 4.99 10.44 10.93
C ARG A 128 5.20 8.98 10.53
N LEU A 129 5.99 8.22 11.29
CA LEU A 129 6.24 6.80 11.02
C LEU A 129 4.94 5.97 11.04
N GLN A 130 4.02 6.26 11.96
CA GLN A 130 2.73 5.56 12.01
C GLN A 130 1.86 5.90 10.78
N PHE A 131 1.81 7.17 10.37
CA PHE A 131 1.12 7.55 9.15
C PHE A 131 1.76 6.97 7.88
N GLN A 132 3.08 6.77 7.86
CA GLN A 132 3.77 6.09 6.75
C GLN A 132 3.37 4.61 6.60
N LYS A 133 3.12 3.87 7.69
CA LYS A 133 2.54 2.50 7.63
C LYS A 133 1.23 2.52 6.83
N ASN A 134 0.38 3.51 7.11
CA ASN A 134 -0.89 3.71 6.40
C ASN A 134 -0.73 4.09 4.93
N VAL A 135 0.21 4.99 4.59
CA VAL A 135 0.48 5.33 3.17
C VAL A 135 0.90 4.09 2.39
N VAL A 136 1.82 3.27 2.92
CA VAL A 136 2.25 2.03 2.24
C VAL A 136 1.07 1.07 2.09
N ARG A 137 0.33 0.82 3.17
CA ARG A 137 -0.84 -0.07 3.20
C ARG A 137 -1.86 0.30 2.12
N TRP A 138 -2.27 1.57 2.05
CA TRP A 138 -3.32 2.00 1.12
C TRP A 138 -2.83 2.21 -0.31
N LYS A 139 -1.58 2.65 -0.53
CA LYS A 139 -1.00 2.81 -1.87
C LYS A 139 -0.92 1.48 -2.64
N TYR A 140 -0.61 0.38 -1.95
CA TYR A 140 -0.43 -0.93 -2.57
C TYR A 140 -1.67 -1.84 -2.50
N TRP A 141 -2.72 -1.46 -1.75
CA TRP A 141 -3.98 -2.20 -1.72
C TRP A 141 -4.63 -2.29 -3.11
N LYS A 142 -5.30 -3.43 -3.40
CA LYS A 142 -6.10 -3.64 -4.62
C LYS A 142 -7.34 -4.48 -4.29
N PRO A 143 -8.53 -4.18 -4.88
CA PRO A 143 -8.81 -3.03 -5.74
C PRO A 143 -8.73 -1.71 -4.96
N GLN A 144 -8.51 -0.60 -5.66
CA GLN A 144 -8.69 0.73 -5.06
C GLN A 144 -10.18 1.06 -5.04
N THR A 145 -10.65 1.62 -3.94
CA THR A 145 -12.01 2.11 -3.75
C THR A 145 -11.98 3.57 -3.27
N PRO A 146 -13.10 4.31 -3.30
CA PRO A 146 -13.15 5.66 -2.74
C PRO A 146 -12.71 5.71 -1.28
N GLU A 147 -12.94 4.65 -0.49
CA GLU A 147 -12.54 4.58 0.92
C GLU A 147 -11.03 4.32 1.09
N THR A 148 -10.42 3.45 0.27
CA THR A 148 -8.96 3.23 0.35
C THR A 148 -8.19 4.46 -0.12
N GLU A 149 -8.70 5.17 -1.13
CA GLU A 149 -8.16 6.46 -1.55
C GLU A 149 -8.32 7.53 -0.46
N ARG A 150 -9.50 7.65 0.16
CA ARG A 150 -9.73 8.56 1.29
C ARG A 150 -8.75 8.31 2.44
N ARG A 151 -8.51 7.04 2.79
CA ARG A 151 -7.55 6.63 3.82
C ARG A 151 -6.09 6.89 3.43
N LEU A 152 -5.73 6.75 2.15
CA LEU A 152 -4.42 7.16 1.63
C LEU A 152 -4.21 8.67 1.77
N GLN A 153 -5.17 9.48 1.33
CA GLN A 153 -5.09 10.95 1.43
C GLN A 153 -5.07 11.43 2.89
N GLN A 154 -5.85 10.82 3.78
CA GLN A 154 -5.80 11.09 5.23
C GLN A 154 -4.40 10.83 5.82
N ALA A 155 -3.73 9.76 5.40
CA ALA A 155 -2.38 9.44 5.86
C ALA A 155 -1.31 10.37 5.27
N LEU A 156 -1.46 10.79 4.01
CA LEU A 156 -0.57 11.76 3.36
C LEU A 156 -0.65 13.14 4.02
N ALA A 157 -1.87 13.66 4.25
CA ALA A 157 -2.07 14.94 4.94
C ALA A 157 -1.49 14.94 6.36
N ALA A 158 -1.64 13.84 7.09
CA ALA A 158 -1.07 13.70 8.43
C ALA A 158 0.47 13.66 8.46
N ILE A 159 1.11 13.15 7.40
CA ILE A 159 2.58 13.24 7.20
C ILE A 159 2.98 14.69 6.90
N GLU A 160 2.27 15.37 5.99
CA GLU A 160 2.55 16.76 5.62
C GLU A 160 2.49 17.69 6.84
N ASP A 161 1.50 17.49 7.72
CA ASP A 161 1.39 18.22 8.98
C ASP A 161 2.48 17.85 9.99
N CYS A 162 2.96 16.60 10.04
CA CYS A 162 4.14 16.26 10.82
C CYS A 162 5.40 16.97 10.29
N ASP A 163 5.60 16.99 8.97
CA ASP A 163 6.78 17.60 8.34
C ASP A 163 6.82 19.13 8.58
N LYS A 164 5.69 19.84 8.38
CA LYS A 164 5.57 21.27 8.75
C LYS A 164 5.94 21.55 10.21
N ARG A 165 5.60 20.65 11.13
CA ARG A 165 5.85 20.80 12.58
C ARG A 165 7.27 20.43 12.97
N ILE A 166 7.94 19.55 12.22
CA ILE A 166 9.36 19.24 12.36
C ILE A 166 10.20 20.43 11.86
N ASP A 167 9.89 20.97 10.68
CA ASP A 167 10.65 22.08 10.12
C ASP A 167 10.51 23.37 10.94
N LYS A 168 9.32 23.64 11.52
CA LYS A 168 9.13 24.77 12.47
C LYS A 168 9.94 24.62 13.79
N LYS A 169 10.45 23.43 14.11
CA LYS A 169 11.24 23.15 15.32
C LYS A 169 12.76 23.21 15.08
N ARG A 170 13.20 23.48 13.85
CA ARG A 170 14.61 23.64 13.47
C ARG A 170 15.01 25.11 13.44
#